data_AF-A0A2I3EYE4-F1
#
_entry.id   AF-A0A2I3EYE4-F1
#
_cell.length_a   1.000
_cell.length_b   1.000
_cell.length_c   1.000
_cell.angle_alpha   90.00
_cell.angle_beta   90.00
_cell.angle_gamma   90.00
#
_symmetry.space_group_name_H-M   'P 1'
#
loop_
_entity.id
_entity.type
_entity.pdbx_description
1 polymer ?
#
loop_
_entity_poly.entity_id
_entity_poly.type
_entity_poly.pdbx_seq_one_letter_code
_entity_poly.pdbx_strand_id
1 'polypeptide(L)'
;MPASSITFREQPELTDPTSTEQLPVDDWADQDLLTKAEARKRLIEEIGRTRARLDRLRTETPDAKAEITLLSRRVHAMESIRGEYDGYLTGN
;
A
#
# COMPACT_ATOMS: atom_id res chain seq x y z
N MET A 1 -38.29 57.51 -5.97
CA MET A 1 -38.06 56.75 -4.73
C MET A 1 -39.38 56.14 -4.34
N PRO A 2 -39.56 54.81 -4.46
CA PRO A 2 -39.23 53.91 -3.35
C PRO A 2 -38.63 52.53 -3.71
N ALA A 3 -37.98 51.97 -2.68
CA ALA A 3 -37.70 50.58 -2.33
C ALA A 3 -37.14 49.61 -3.38
N SER A 4 -35.81 49.45 -3.38
CA SER A 4 -35.12 48.26 -3.90
C SER A 4 -35.42 47.07 -2.99
N SER A 5 -36.29 46.17 -3.42
CA SER A 5 -36.44 44.85 -2.81
C SER A 5 -35.19 44.04 -3.13
N ILE A 6 -34.41 43.73 -2.09
CA ILE A 6 -33.31 42.77 -2.16
C ILE A 6 -33.92 41.43 -2.57
N THR A 7 -33.69 41.02 -3.81
CA THR A 7 -33.99 39.66 -4.26
C THR A 7 -33.10 38.71 -3.47
N PHE A 8 -33.70 38.02 -2.49
CA PHE A 8 -33.10 36.91 -1.77
C PHE A 8 -32.70 35.86 -2.80
N ARG A 9 -31.40 35.79 -3.09
CA ARG A 9 -30.83 34.80 -3.98
C ARG A 9 -31.03 33.45 -3.30
N GLU A 10 -32.01 32.66 -3.76
CA GLU A 10 -32.15 31.26 -3.38
C GLU A 10 -30.78 30.61 -3.57
N GLN A 11 -30.14 30.28 -2.44
CA GLN A 11 -28.94 29.48 -2.45
C GLN A 11 -29.35 28.11 -2.98
N PRO A 12 -28.69 27.56 -4.01
CA PRO A 12 -28.96 26.19 -4.42
C PRO A 12 -28.74 25.29 -3.20
N GLU A 13 -29.74 24.45 -2.90
CA GLU A 13 -29.66 23.48 -1.81
C GLU A 13 -28.31 22.76 -1.89
N LEU A 14 -27.57 22.83 -0.79
CA LEU A 14 -26.31 22.14 -0.61
C LEU A 14 -26.59 20.65 -0.82
N THR A 15 -26.23 20.12 -1.98
CA THR A 15 -26.29 18.67 -2.25
C THR A 15 -25.58 17.98 -1.10
N ASP A 16 -26.33 17.13 -0.40
CA ASP A 16 -25.89 16.40 0.78
C ASP A 16 -24.50 15.79 0.54
N PRO A 17 -23.46 16.18 1.30
CA PRO A 17 -22.11 15.65 1.14
C PRO A 17 -22.01 14.16 1.53
N THR A 18 -23.12 13.52 1.93
CA THR A 18 -23.18 12.10 2.28
C THR A 18 -23.56 11.17 1.13
N SER A 19 -23.69 11.66 -0.11
CA SER A 19 -23.60 10.77 -1.27
C SER A 19 -22.13 10.36 -1.47
N THR A 20 -21.60 9.59 -0.53
CA THR A 20 -20.56 8.63 -0.87
C THR A 20 -21.23 7.63 -1.80
N GLU A 21 -21.12 7.85 -3.12
CA GLU A 21 -21.37 6.82 -4.11
C GLU A 21 -20.64 5.57 -3.61
N GLN A 22 -21.39 4.61 -3.07
CA GLN A 22 -20.81 3.33 -2.73
C GLN A 22 -20.34 2.75 -4.04
N LEU A 23 -19.02 2.60 -4.18
CA LEU A 23 -18.43 1.87 -5.29
C LEU A 23 -19.23 0.57 -5.43
N PRO A 24 -19.66 0.18 -6.65
CA PRO A 24 -20.35 -1.08 -6.87
C PRO A 24 -19.58 -2.19 -6.16
N VAL A 25 -20.25 -2.91 -5.26
CA VAL A 25 -19.65 -3.99 -4.45
C VAL A 25 -18.89 -5.00 -5.32
N ASP A 26 -19.32 -5.13 -6.58
CA ASP A 26 -18.78 -6.06 -7.58
C ASP A 26 -17.32 -5.78 -7.98
N ASP A 27 -16.82 -4.55 -7.88
CA ASP A 27 -15.44 -4.21 -8.29
C ASP A 27 -14.35 -4.75 -7.34
N TRP A 28 -14.73 -5.27 -6.17
CA TRP A 28 -13.80 -5.88 -5.20
C TRP A 28 -13.77 -7.41 -5.29
N ALA A 29 -14.79 -8.03 -5.89
CA ALA A 29 -14.89 -9.49 -6.01
C ALA A 29 -13.90 -10.06 -7.05
N ASP A 30 -13.53 -9.26 -8.05
CA ASP A 30 -12.57 -9.62 -9.10
C ASP A 30 -11.11 -9.28 -8.74
N GLN A 31 -10.85 -8.75 -7.54
CA GLN A 31 -9.48 -8.66 -7.03
C GLN A 31 -8.99 -10.07 -6.68
N ASP A 32 -7.98 -10.55 -7.39
CA ASP A 32 -7.22 -11.76 -7.06
C ASP A 32 -6.55 -11.58 -5.69
N LEU A 33 -7.29 -11.86 -4.62
CA LEU A 33 -6.80 -11.85 -3.26
C LEU A 33 -5.80 -12.99 -3.12
N LEU A 34 -4.51 -12.64 -3.09
CA LEU A 34 -3.45 -13.62 -2.92
C LEU A 34 -3.70 -14.43 -1.66
N THR A 35 -3.78 -15.76 -1.82
CA THR A 35 -3.74 -16.66 -0.66
C THR A 35 -2.48 -16.38 0.16
N LYS A 36 -2.51 -16.60 1.47
CA LYS A 36 -1.32 -16.42 2.34
C LYS A 36 -0.10 -17.19 1.81
N ALA A 37 -0.31 -18.36 1.20
CA ALA A 37 0.74 -19.15 0.58
C ALA A 37 1.35 -18.47 -0.66
N GLU A 38 0.53 -17.88 -1.52
CA GLU A 38 0.99 -17.15 -2.70
C GLU A 38 1.68 -15.83 -2.31
N ALA A 39 1.13 -15.08 -1.35
CA ALA A 39 1.76 -13.90 -0.79
C ALA A 39 3.15 -14.21 -0.22
N ARG A 40 3.27 -15.31 0.52
CA ARG A 40 4.56 -15.81 1.04
C ARG A 40 5.55 -16.15 -0.08
N LYS A 41 5.11 -16.84 -1.13
CA LYS A 41 5.97 -17.20 -2.26
C LYS A 41 6.55 -15.94 -2.93
N ARG A 42 5.70 -14.97 -3.25
CA ARG A 42 6.13 -13.69 -3.83
C ARG A 42 7.08 -12.92 -2.92
N LEU A 43 6.82 -12.95 -1.61
CA LEU A 43 7.70 -12.33 -0.63
C LEU A 43 9.10 -12.98 -0.60
N ILE A 44 9.19 -14.31 -0.71
CA ILE A 44 10.47 -15.04 -0.80
C ILE A 44 11.26 -14.60 -2.04
N GLU A 45 10.59 -14.48 -3.19
CA GLU A 45 11.22 -14.03 -4.43
C GLU A 45 11.74 -12.58 -4.32
N GLU A 46 10.97 -11.68 -3.71
CA GLU A 46 11.39 -10.29 -3.47
C GLU A 46 12.56 -10.19 -2.49
N ILE A 47 12.56 -10.99 -1.42
CA ILE A 47 13.70 -11.08 -0.49
C ILE A 47 14.96 -11.50 -1.25
N GLY A 48 14.86 -12.53 -2.10
CA GLY A 48 15.97 -12.99 -2.94
C GLY A 48 16.53 -11.89 -3.84
N ARG A 49 15.65 -11.18 -4.58
CA ARG A 49 16.05 -10.06 -5.45
C ARG A 49 16.72 -8.93 -4.67
N THR A 50 16.18 -8.58 -3.50
CA THR A 50 16.70 -7.50 -2.67
C THR A 50 18.06 -7.85 -2.05
N ARG A 51 18.24 -9.09 -1.59
CA ARG A 51 19.55 -9.59 -1.11
C ARG A 51 20.60 -9.55 -2.23
N ALA A 52 20.27 -10.03 -3.43
CA ALA A 52 21.19 -9.97 -4.57
C ALA A 52 21.56 -8.52 -4.97
N ARG A 53 20.64 -7.56 -4.82
CA ARG A 53 20.96 -6.14 -5.01
C ARG A 53 21.87 -5.60 -3.91
N LEU A 54 21.61 -5.97 -2.65
CA LEU A 54 22.43 -5.57 -1.51
C LEU A 54 23.86 -6.10 -1.63
N ASP A 55 24.04 -7.35 -2.05
CA ASP A 55 25.37 -7.96 -2.21
C ASP A 55 26.14 -7.32 -3.37
N ARG A 56 25.46 -6.99 -4.47
CA ARG A 56 26.06 -6.19 -5.56
C ARG A 56 26.51 -4.83 -5.07
N LEU A 57 25.68 -4.09 -4.33
CA LEU A 57 26.07 -2.79 -3.79
C LEU A 57 27.27 -2.88 -2.85
N ARG A 58 27.31 -3.89 -1.97
CA ARG A 58 28.46 -4.13 -1.08
C ARG A 58 29.75 -4.41 -1.84
N THR A 59 29.67 -5.00 -3.03
CA THR A 59 30.83 -5.38 -3.84
C THR A 59 31.25 -4.27 -4.80
N GLU A 60 30.29 -3.66 -5.51
CA GLU A 60 30.51 -2.71 -6.60
C GLU A 60 30.56 -1.26 -6.12
N THR A 61 29.87 -0.92 -5.03
CA THR A 61 29.78 0.46 -4.52
C THR A 61 29.70 0.49 -3.00
N PRO A 62 30.77 0.05 -2.30
CA PRO A 62 30.78 -0.05 -0.83
C PRO A 62 30.57 1.30 -0.13
N ASP A 63 30.84 2.41 -0.81
CA ASP A 63 30.63 3.77 -0.29
C ASP A 63 29.17 4.22 -0.29
N ALA A 64 28.26 3.48 -0.95
CA ALA A 64 26.81 3.71 -0.93
C ALA A 64 26.18 3.27 0.41
N LYS A 65 26.77 3.67 1.54
CA LYS A 65 26.43 3.23 2.90
C LYS A 65 24.95 3.46 3.25
N ALA A 66 24.37 4.57 2.79
CA ALA A 66 22.96 4.88 3.01
C ALA A 66 22.03 3.88 2.30
N GLU A 67 22.29 3.57 1.02
CA GLU A 67 21.51 2.59 0.26
C GLU A 67 21.68 1.17 0.82
N ILE A 68 22.92 0.78 1.16
CA ILE A 68 23.23 -0.50 1.81
C ILE A 68 22.47 -0.63 3.14
N THR A 69 22.45 0.42 3.96
CA THR A 69 21.74 0.44 5.25
C THR A 69 20.23 0.32 5.04
N LEU A 70 19.67 1.07 4.09
CA LEU A 70 18.24 1.05 3.77
C LEU A 70 17.80 -0.33 3.29
N LEU A 71 18.53 -0.93 2.35
CA LEU A 71 18.21 -2.25 1.82
C LEU A 71 18.40 -3.34 2.87
N SER A 72 19.41 -3.24 3.74
CA SER A 72 19.58 -4.18 4.86
C SER A 72 18.37 -4.16 5.79
N ARG A 73 17.87 -2.96 6.15
CA ARG A 73 16.66 -2.81 6.98
C ARG A 73 15.42 -3.36 6.29
N ARG A 74 15.27 -3.10 4.99
CA ARG A 74 14.14 -3.60 4.20
C ARG A 74 14.13 -5.13 4.13
N VAL A 75 15.28 -5.75 3.89
CA VAL A 75 15.43 -7.22 3.89
C VAL A 75 15.03 -7.80 5.25
N HIS A 76 15.52 -7.21 6.35
CA HIS A 76 15.16 -7.65 7.69
C HIS A 76 13.63 -7.57 7.95
N ALA A 77 12.99 -6.47 7.55
CA ALA A 77 11.55 -6.31 7.68
C ALA A 77 10.77 -7.37 6.89
N MET A 78 11.16 -7.62 5.62
CA MET A 78 10.53 -8.65 4.80
C MET A 78 10.72 -10.07 5.36
N GLU A 79 11.88 -10.36 5.94
CA GLU A 79 12.15 -11.65 6.60
C GLU A 79 11.31 -11.85 7.85
N SER A 80 11.06 -10.79 8.63
CA SER A 80 10.14 -10.82 9.77
C SER A 80 8.73 -11.20 9.32
N ILE A 81 8.21 -10.51 8.29
CA ILE A 81 6.87 -10.77 7.74
C ILE A 81 6.77 -12.19 7.17
N ARG A 82 7.84 -12.68 6.52
CA ARG A 82 7.88 -14.07 6.05
C ARG A 82 7.72 -15.06 7.22
N GLY A 83 8.36 -14.78 8.36
CA GLY A 83 8.19 -15.57 9.58
C GLY A 83 6.75 -15.60 10.08
N GLU A 84 6.02 -14.48 9.99
CA GLU A 84 4.59 -14.45 10.31
C GLU A 84 3.77 -15.34 9.37
N TYR A 85 4.05 -15.28 8.06
CA TYR A 85 3.41 -16.19 7.09
C TYR A 85 3.74 -17.66 7.35
N ASP A 86 4.97 -17.98 7.75
CA ASP A 86 5.36 -19.33 8.15
C ASP A 86 4.51 -19.82 9.35
N GLY A 87 4.31 -18.96 10.35
CA GLY A 87 3.43 -19.25 11.49
C GLY A 87 1.99 -19.55 11.08
N TYR A 88 1.41 -18.67 10.25
CA TYR A 88 0.03 -18.84 9.76
C TYR A 88 -0.19 -20.14 8.96
N LEU A 89 0.81 -20.60 8.21
CA LEU A 89 0.71 -21.81 7.40
C LEU A 89 1.02 -23.08 8.19
N THR A 90 1.80 -22.98 9.28
CA THR A 90 2.16 -24.11 10.13
C THR A 90 1.20 -24.30 11.33
N GLY A 91 0.33 -23.33 11.59
CA GLY A 91 -0.74 -23.45 12.58
C GLY A 91 -0.33 -23.17 14.03
N ASN A 92 0.74 -22.39 14.22
CA ASN A 92 1.22 -21.92 15.52
C ASN A 92 0.81 -20.46 15.76
#